data_AF-A0A7S2WVE0-F1
#
_entry.id   AF-A0A7S2WVE0-F1
#
_cell.length_a   1.000
_cell.length_b   1.000
_cell.length_c   1.000
_cell.angle_alpha   90.00
_cell.angle_beta   90.00
_cell.angle_gamma   90.00
#
_symmetry.space_group_name_H-M   'P 1'
#
loop_
_entity.id
_entity.type
_entity.pdbx_description
1 polymer ?
#
loop_
_entity_poly.entity_id
_entity_poly.type
_entity_poly.pdbx_seq_one_letter_code
_entity_poly.pdbx_strand_id
1 'polypeptide(L)'
;KVWLCWAVVLVPCQCLLGPTQPFSRGWGLKRPWQVRFLPRLELCREGAAEETCQLWLHTGGLDDQEALAVHRIVSQITEDSQALSAARVELEVVSQTPVVPAGLPGALGRIAALWPLPRVPEEELEEIQCIVSEAVDAAVDSGELAAPVILRFSAGPPRGLVEGTCRSKHLVQQVELFAEEHGLRCPLAAYPGGESSPDGFSPEGRVNATVVELDGAEVDGLGWDTSRVVVIDGLVSTSLREALLDTIGAQRDDPFRSPDPEYWVKGGLSDTFVDPAVDGEDSNEAASVGEGWGLSEEALEALCSETSPPPAVLEFETLLRDVVFPGGTPCRLSAGVFGSAVTPLTANAPTAGDDFDWHIDADPVLTPPGPWTDCFGRYPNRRPGGPRFVSCLVYLSDPWHEDWGAPTRFLDPPSLQEYKVLPLPGRIVLMDQDVSHSVTAPTTLAGPRPRYSLVWKLVLHPDPDGEGDGEVWPLSIPFAAAEDGAAVQSIQIGSAQAG
;
A
#
# COMPACT_ATOMS: atom_id res chain seq x y z
N LYS A 1 -12.40 -0.49 52.22
CA LYS A 1 -13.08 0.74 52.75
C LYS A 1 -12.99 1.84 51.70
N VAL A 2 -14.08 2.52 51.32
CA VAL A 2 -14.04 3.60 50.30
C VAL A 2 -13.50 4.88 50.93
N TRP A 3 -12.39 5.40 50.42
CA TRP A 3 -11.91 6.76 50.71
C TRP A 3 -12.12 7.61 49.45
N LEU A 4 -13.02 8.60 49.51
CA LEU A 4 -13.08 9.67 48.54
C LEU A 4 -12.19 10.81 49.03
N CYS A 5 -11.08 11.07 48.34
CA CYS A 5 -10.31 12.30 48.52
C CYS A 5 -10.70 13.31 47.45
N TRP A 6 -11.34 14.41 47.85
CA TRP A 6 -11.48 15.59 47.00
C TRP A 6 -10.31 16.53 47.29
N ALA A 7 -9.44 16.74 46.30
CA ALA A 7 -8.48 17.84 46.33
C ALA A 7 -9.06 18.99 45.49
N VAL A 8 -9.60 20.02 46.17
CA VAL A 8 -9.96 21.29 45.55
C VAL A 8 -8.76 22.23 45.71
N VAL A 9 -8.06 22.54 44.61
CA VAL A 9 -7.09 23.62 44.57
C VAL A 9 -7.75 24.83 43.91
N LEU A 10 -8.12 25.83 44.72
CA LEU A 10 -8.53 27.15 44.25
C LEU A 10 -7.29 28.02 44.08
N VAL A 11 -7.02 28.48 42.86
CA VAL A 11 -6.08 29.58 42.61
C VAL A 11 -6.90 30.82 42.25
N PRO A 12 -6.75 31.95 42.96
CA PRO A 12 -7.48 33.16 42.67
C PRO A 12 -6.76 33.96 41.57
N CYS A 13 -7.37 34.10 40.39
CA CYS A 13 -7.00 35.19 39.48
C CYS A 13 -7.92 36.38 39.76
N GLN A 14 -7.41 37.32 40.57
CA GLN A 14 -8.02 38.65 40.71
C GLN A 14 -7.91 39.40 39.39
N CYS A 15 -9.06 39.78 38.84
CA CYS A 15 -9.18 40.87 37.90
C CYS A 15 -8.79 42.19 38.58
N LEU A 16 -7.86 42.94 37.97
CA LEU A 16 -7.78 44.39 38.13
C LEU A 16 -8.04 45.01 36.76
N LEU A 17 -9.20 45.65 36.64
CA LEU A 17 -9.59 46.51 35.52
C LEU A 17 -8.85 47.85 35.61
N GLY A 18 -8.46 48.39 34.45
CA GLY A 18 -8.10 49.79 34.24
C GLY A 18 -8.31 50.19 32.77
N PRO A 19 -8.95 51.33 32.44
CA PRO A 19 -9.70 51.49 31.18
C PRO A 19 -9.01 52.33 30.09
N THR A 20 -9.58 52.22 28.86
CA THR A 20 -9.51 53.12 27.67
C THR A 20 -8.29 53.06 26.72
N GLN A 21 -8.45 52.45 25.54
CA GLN A 21 -8.72 53.09 24.22
C GLN A 21 -8.63 52.06 23.06
N PRO A 22 -9.31 52.29 21.91
CA PRO A 22 -9.47 51.29 20.86
C PRO A 22 -8.37 51.40 19.80
N PHE A 23 -7.67 50.31 19.50
CA PHE A 23 -6.90 50.20 18.27
C PHE A 23 -7.06 48.82 17.62
N SER A 24 -7.31 48.90 16.32
CA SER A 24 -7.64 47.85 15.36
C SER A 24 -6.43 47.04 14.88
N ARG A 25 -6.74 45.86 14.33
CA ARG A 25 -5.96 44.97 13.43
C ARG A 25 -5.13 43.86 14.09
N GLY A 26 -5.69 42.65 14.01
CA GLY A 26 -5.12 41.60 13.16
C GLY A 26 -4.03 40.73 13.75
N TRP A 27 -4.38 39.85 14.69
CA TRP A 27 -3.71 38.57 14.91
C TRP A 27 -4.76 37.52 15.28
N GLY A 28 -4.99 36.56 14.40
CA GLY A 28 -5.85 35.41 14.68
C GLY A 28 -5.22 34.57 15.79
N LEU A 29 -5.84 34.60 16.97
CA LEU A 29 -5.42 33.86 18.15
C LEU A 29 -5.38 32.35 17.86
N LYS A 30 -4.20 31.76 18.07
CA LYS A 30 -4.01 30.31 18.29
C LYS A 30 -4.96 29.88 19.40
N ARG A 31 -5.78 28.85 19.11
CA ARG A 31 -6.81 28.33 20.04
C ARG A 31 -6.17 27.86 21.36
N PRO A 32 -6.90 27.95 22.49
CA PRO A 32 -6.37 27.55 23.78
C PRO A 32 -6.39 26.03 23.91
N TRP A 33 -5.29 25.47 24.41
CA TRP A 33 -5.21 24.09 24.86
C TRP A 33 -6.22 23.88 25.99
N GLN A 34 -7.18 22.97 25.81
CA GLN A 34 -7.93 22.41 26.93
C GLN A 34 -7.22 21.13 27.39
N VAL A 35 -6.46 21.24 28.48
CA VAL A 35 -6.04 20.05 29.23
C VAL A 35 -7.24 19.63 30.07
N ARG A 36 -7.92 18.57 29.66
CA ARG A 36 -8.90 17.87 30.51
C ARG A 36 -8.20 16.65 31.11
N PHE A 37 -8.13 16.61 32.44
CA PHE A 37 -7.74 15.40 33.15
C PHE A 37 -8.92 14.44 33.14
N LEU A 38 -8.73 13.25 32.55
CA LEU A 38 -9.67 12.15 32.72
C LEU A 38 -9.60 11.64 34.17
N PRO A 39 -10.72 11.15 34.73
CA PRO A 39 -10.73 10.59 36.08
C PRO A 39 -9.87 9.31 36.13
N ARG A 40 -8.81 9.35 36.92
CA ARG A 40 -8.03 8.17 37.31
C ARG A 40 -8.90 7.28 38.20
N LEU A 41 -9.44 6.21 37.64
CA LEU A 41 -10.34 5.29 38.33
C LEU A 41 -9.52 4.12 38.89
N GLU A 42 -9.06 4.26 40.14
CA GLU A 42 -8.35 3.21 40.87
C GLU A 42 -9.32 2.34 41.64
N LEU A 43 -9.63 1.15 41.10
CA LEU A 43 -10.28 0.08 41.84
C LEU A 43 -9.20 -0.87 42.37
N CYS A 44 -8.77 -0.66 43.62
CA CYS A 44 -7.90 -1.61 44.31
C CYS A 44 -8.75 -2.59 45.14
N ARG A 45 -8.61 -3.89 44.85
CA ARG A 45 -9.13 -4.98 45.69
C ARG A 45 -8.14 -5.18 46.84
N GLU A 46 -8.58 -4.96 48.10
CA GLU A 46 -7.76 -5.24 49.29
C GLU A 46 -7.48 -6.75 49.38
N GLY A 47 -6.22 -7.18 49.19
CA GLY A 47 -5.78 -8.52 49.62
C GLY A 47 -4.83 -9.29 48.70
N ALA A 48 -4.59 -8.85 47.46
CA ALA A 48 -3.64 -9.50 46.57
C ALA A 48 -2.32 -8.73 46.55
N ALA A 49 -1.25 -9.32 47.07
CA ALA A 49 0.12 -8.93 46.73
C ALA A 49 0.50 -9.51 45.36
N GLU A 50 -0.41 -9.39 44.39
CA GLU A 50 -0.28 -9.98 43.06
C GLU A 50 0.25 -8.90 42.12
N GLU A 51 1.25 -9.31 41.33
CA GLU A 51 1.90 -8.52 40.31
C GLU A 51 0.89 -8.23 39.18
N THR A 52 0.01 -7.25 39.39
CA THR A 52 -0.94 -6.80 38.36
C THR A 52 -0.16 -6.23 37.20
N CYS A 53 -0.34 -6.80 36.01
CA CYS A 53 0.18 -6.22 34.78
C CYS A 53 -0.54 -4.89 34.55
N GLN A 54 0.17 -3.82 34.20
CA GLN A 54 -0.46 -2.56 33.79
C GLN A 54 -0.20 -2.38 32.32
N LEU A 55 -1.26 -2.26 31.53
CA LEU A 55 -1.20 -1.99 30.11
C LEU A 55 -1.59 -0.55 29.89
N TRP A 56 -0.67 0.26 29.40
CA TRP A 56 -0.95 1.66 29.07
C TRP A 56 -1.35 1.73 27.61
N LEU A 57 -2.57 2.21 27.34
CA LEU A 57 -3.09 2.44 25.99
C LEU A 57 -2.96 3.92 25.66
N HIS A 58 -2.08 4.27 24.73
CA HIS A 58 -1.89 5.64 24.30
C HIS A 58 -2.47 5.88 22.92
N THR A 59 -3.43 6.80 22.85
CA THR A 59 -4.13 7.09 21.60
C THR A 59 -3.71 8.43 20.98
N GLY A 60 -3.50 8.42 19.66
CA GLY A 60 -3.34 9.60 18.84
C GLY A 60 -4.33 9.54 17.68
N GLY A 61 -5.03 10.63 17.37
CA GLY A 61 -5.95 10.69 16.23
C GLY A 61 -7.32 10.03 16.43
N LEU A 62 -7.60 9.56 17.65
CA LEU A 62 -8.89 9.00 18.03
C LEU A 62 -9.73 10.05 18.74
N ASP A 63 -11.02 10.11 18.44
CA ASP A 63 -11.94 10.86 19.28
C ASP A 63 -12.21 10.14 20.62
N ASP A 64 -12.95 10.79 21.52
CA ASP A 64 -13.22 10.24 22.85
C ASP A 64 -14.04 8.94 22.80
N GLN A 65 -14.95 8.79 21.82
CA GLN A 65 -15.77 7.57 21.68
C GLN A 65 -14.94 6.42 21.11
N GLU A 66 -14.11 6.71 20.11
CA GLU A 66 -13.23 5.74 19.48
C GLU A 66 -12.14 5.26 20.43
N ALA A 67 -11.52 6.17 21.20
CA ALA A 67 -10.55 5.79 22.23
C ALA A 67 -11.19 4.90 23.32
N LEU A 68 -12.45 5.17 23.68
CA LEU A 68 -13.20 4.31 24.61
C LEU A 68 -13.57 2.96 23.99
N ALA A 69 -13.90 2.91 22.70
CA ALA A 69 -14.15 1.65 21.99
C ALA A 69 -12.90 0.77 21.96
N VAL A 70 -11.75 1.33 21.55
CA VAL A 70 -10.46 0.61 21.58
C VAL A 70 -10.12 0.15 23.00
N HIS A 71 -10.31 1.01 24.01
CA HIS A 71 -10.09 0.61 25.41
C HIS A 71 -10.99 -0.56 25.85
N ARG A 72 -12.27 -0.56 25.47
CA ARG A 72 -13.20 -1.67 25.75
C ARG A 72 -12.75 -2.96 25.09
N ILE A 73 -12.40 -2.90 23.80
CA ILE A 73 -11.92 -4.05 23.01
C ILE A 73 -10.70 -4.66 23.68
N VAL A 74 -9.67 -3.84 23.94
CA VAL A 74 -8.43 -4.29 24.59
C VAL A 74 -8.74 -4.86 25.97
N SER A 75 -9.56 -4.19 26.79
CA SER A 75 -9.91 -4.66 28.13
C SER A 75 -10.60 -6.03 28.09
N GLN A 76 -11.58 -6.21 27.20
CA GLN A 76 -12.31 -7.47 27.05
C GLN A 76 -11.36 -8.61 26.66
N ILE A 77 -10.50 -8.40 25.67
CA ILE A 77 -9.52 -9.41 25.23
C ILE A 77 -8.52 -9.74 26.34
N THR A 78 -8.07 -8.74 27.11
CA THR A 78 -7.17 -9.00 28.25
C THR A 78 -7.86 -9.76 29.38
N GLU A 79 -9.16 -9.55 29.60
CA GLU A 79 -9.94 -10.30 30.61
C GLU A 79 -10.18 -11.75 30.18
N ASP A 80 -10.43 -11.98 28.89
CA ASP A 80 -10.69 -13.30 28.32
C ASP A 80 -9.40 -14.13 28.14
N SER A 81 -8.26 -13.47 27.90
CA SER A 81 -6.95 -14.13 27.78
C SER A 81 -6.44 -14.59 29.15
N GLN A 82 -6.30 -15.91 29.33
CA GLN A 82 -5.74 -16.46 30.58
C GLN A 82 -4.33 -15.93 30.89
N ALA A 83 -3.53 -15.64 29.85
CA ALA A 83 -2.19 -15.08 29.96
C ALA A 83 -2.17 -13.64 30.51
N LEU A 84 -3.23 -12.87 30.26
CA LEU A 84 -3.36 -11.46 30.68
C LEU A 84 -4.46 -11.22 31.72
N SER A 85 -5.06 -12.27 32.29
CA SER A 85 -6.17 -12.15 33.25
C SER A 85 -5.89 -11.30 34.50
N ALA A 86 -4.62 -10.93 34.75
CA ALA A 86 -4.19 -10.00 35.80
C ALA A 86 -3.81 -8.58 35.29
N ALA A 87 -4.05 -8.27 34.01
CA ALA A 87 -3.74 -7.00 33.39
C ALA A 87 -4.82 -5.95 33.66
N ARG A 88 -4.40 -4.75 34.02
CA ARG A 88 -5.25 -3.57 34.11
C ARG A 88 -4.88 -2.63 32.98
N VAL A 89 -5.84 -2.35 32.11
CA VAL A 89 -5.67 -1.44 30.98
C VAL A 89 -5.99 -0.01 31.42
N GLU A 90 -4.99 0.87 31.41
CA GLU A 90 -5.14 2.31 31.65
C GLU A 90 -5.09 3.07 30.31
N LEU A 91 -6.14 3.84 30.01
CA LEU A 91 -6.22 4.66 28.79
C LEU A 91 -5.63 6.05 29.04
N GLU A 92 -4.68 6.46 28.21
CA GLU A 92 -4.15 7.82 28.13
C GLU A 92 -4.33 8.38 26.71
N VAL A 93 -5.23 9.34 26.53
CA VAL A 93 -5.40 10.01 25.23
C VAL A 93 -4.32 11.08 25.07
N VAL A 94 -3.40 10.91 24.12
CA VAL A 94 -2.25 11.80 23.89
C VAL A 94 -2.61 12.94 22.93
N SER A 95 -3.46 12.68 21.94
CA SER A 95 -3.95 13.69 20.99
C SER A 95 -5.26 13.25 20.34
N GLN A 96 -6.26 14.13 20.29
CA GLN A 96 -7.49 13.91 19.50
C GLN A 96 -7.31 14.23 18.01
N THR A 97 -6.26 14.97 17.64
CA THR A 97 -5.97 15.26 16.24
C THR A 97 -5.16 14.12 15.64
N PRO A 98 -5.54 13.59 14.45
CA PRO A 98 -4.73 12.64 13.70
C PRO A 98 -3.32 13.15 13.54
N VAL A 99 -2.35 12.30 13.89
CA VAL A 99 -0.94 12.64 13.73
C VAL A 99 -0.49 12.03 12.43
N VAL A 100 -0.66 12.75 11.33
CA VAL A 100 -0.16 12.33 10.02
C VAL A 100 1.36 12.60 10.00
N PRO A 101 2.22 11.57 9.93
CA PRO A 101 3.66 11.78 9.79
C PRO A 101 3.93 12.58 8.51
N ALA A 102 4.74 13.63 8.60
CA ALA A 102 5.15 14.37 7.41
C ALA A 102 5.85 13.45 6.40
N GLY A 103 6.62 12.47 6.89
CA GLY A 103 7.28 11.48 6.04
C GLY A 103 6.34 10.42 5.48
N LEU A 104 5.11 10.25 5.98
CA LEU A 104 4.21 9.14 5.61
C LEU A 104 2.83 9.65 5.18
N PRO A 105 2.73 10.32 4.01
CA PRO A 105 1.47 10.83 3.53
C PRO A 105 0.45 9.71 3.29
N GLY A 106 -0.81 9.99 3.61
CA GLY A 106 -1.92 9.04 3.48
C GLY A 106 -2.11 8.09 4.66
N ALA A 107 -1.18 8.05 5.63
CA ALA A 107 -1.38 7.27 6.84
C ALA A 107 -2.50 7.85 7.71
N LEU A 108 -3.27 6.97 8.35
CA LEU A 108 -4.42 7.37 9.17
C LEU A 108 -4.02 8.22 10.38
N GLY A 109 -2.78 8.07 10.87
CA GLY A 109 -2.29 8.78 12.06
C GLY A 109 -3.05 8.42 13.34
N ARG A 110 -3.78 7.29 13.30
CA ARG A 110 -4.59 6.71 14.38
C ARG A 110 -3.81 5.57 15.00
N ILE A 111 -3.33 5.76 16.22
CA ILE A 111 -2.39 4.82 16.86
C ILE A 111 -2.88 4.54 18.26
N ALA A 112 -2.77 3.29 18.66
CA ALA A 112 -3.00 2.76 20.00
C ALA A 112 -1.73 2.00 20.43
N ALA A 113 -0.86 2.67 21.18
CA ALA A 113 0.35 2.03 21.72
C ALA A 113 0.03 1.35 23.05
N LEU A 114 0.41 0.07 23.17
CA LEU A 114 0.19 -0.78 24.33
C LEU A 114 1.54 -1.13 24.96
N TRP A 115 1.71 -0.78 26.24
CA TRP A 115 2.95 -1.06 26.98
C TRP A 115 2.76 -2.17 28.00
N PRO A 116 3.04 -3.44 27.66
CA PRO A 116 3.11 -4.52 28.64
C PRO A 116 4.22 -4.26 29.67
N LEU A 117 3.99 -4.69 30.91
CA LEU A 117 5.05 -4.78 31.91
C LEU A 117 6.11 -5.82 31.49
N PRO A 118 7.37 -5.73 31.97
CA PRO A 118 8.55 -6.41 31.43
C PRO A 118 8.60 -7.95 31.58
N ARG A 119 7.45 -8.64 31.66
CA ARG A 119 7.38 -10.10 31.87
C ARG A 119 6.51 -10.85 30.86
N VAL A 120 5.88 -10.19 29.89
CA VAL A 120 5.14 -10.89 28.83
C VAL A 120 6.15 -11.31 27.74
N PRO A 121 6.24 -12.59 27.38
CA PRO A 121 7.03 -13.05 26.24
C PRO A 121 6.61 -12.37 24.94
N GLU A 122 7.55 -12.17 24.01
CA GLU A 122 7.31 -11.51 22.72
C GLU A 122 6.28 -12.26 21.87
N GLU A 123 6.36 -13.59 21.82
CA GLU A 123 5.40 -14.46 21.11
C GLU A 123 3.95 -14.28 21.60
N GLU A 124 3.74 -14.11 22.91
CA GLU A 124 2.41 -13.86 23.47
C GLU A 124 1.90 -12.46 23.06
N LEU A 125 2.78 -11.47 22.99
CA LEU A 125 2.40 -10.12 22.57
C LEU A 125 1.98 -10.07 21.11
N GLU A 126 2.63 -10.84 20.24
CA GLU A 126 2.24 -10.97 18.83
C GLU A 126 0.84 -11.61 18.70
N GLU A 127 0.56 -12.67 19.48
CA GLU A 127 -0.77 -13.30 19.50
C GLU A 127 -1.84 -12.32 19.98
N ILE A 128 -1.59 -11.60 21.07
CA ILE A 128 -2.51 -10.58 21.60
C ILE A 128 -2.70 -9.46 20.56
N GLN A 129 -1.63 -9.02 19.90
CA GLN A 129 -1.70 -8.00 18.87
C GLN A 129 -2.61 -8.44 17.73
N CYS A 130 -2.46 -9.68 17.26
CA CYS A 130 -3.31 -10.26 16.23
C CYS A 130 -4.80 -10.24 16.64
N ILE A 131 -5.13 -10.73 17.83
CA ILE A 131 -6.52 -10.79 18.34
C ILE A 131 -7.11 -9.38 18.52
N VAL A 132 -6.33 -8.42 19.02
CA VAL A 132 -6.79 -7.04 19.19
C VAL A 132 -6.98 -6.36 17.83
N SER A 133 -6.10 -6.58 16.86
CA SER A 133 -6.27 -6.07 15.49
C SER A 133 -7.55 -6.60 14.86
N GLU A 134 -7.81 -7.91 14.91
CA GLU A 134 -9.04 -8.51 14.39
C GLU A 134 -10.30 -7.90 15.02
N ALA A 135 -10.30 -7.68 16.34
CA ALA A 135 -11.43 -7.10 17.03
C ALA A 135 -11.61 -5.59 16.74
N VAL A 136 -10.51 -4.85 16.56
CA VAL A 136 -10.54 -3.47 16.10
C VAL A 136 -11.12 -3.39 14.69
N ASP A 137 -10.73 -4.28 13.79
CA ASP A 137 -11.29 -4.34 12.44
C ASP A 137 -12.78 -4.70 12.43
N ALA A 138 -13.21 -5.66 13.27
CA ALA A 138 -14.63 -5.95 13.46
C ALA A 138 -15.42 -4.72 14.00
N ALA A 139 -14.78 -3.91 14.84
CA ALA A 139 -15.35 -2.65 15.31
C ALA A 139 -15.42 -1.59 14.19
N VAL A 140 -14.48 -1.59 13.25
CA VAL A 140 -14.57 -0.75 12.03
C VAL A 140 -15.73 -1.22 11.14
N ASP A 141 -15.82 -2.52 10.88
CA ASP A 141 -16.83 -3.09 9.99
C ASP A 141 -18.26 -2.92 10.54
N SER A 142 -18.41 -2.95 11.86
CA SER A 142 -19.69 -2.68 12.54
C SER A 142 -20.02 -1.18 12.68
N GLY A 143 -19.08 -0.30 12.32
CA GLY A 143 -19.21 1.16 12.44
C GLY A 143 -19.04 1.69 13.86
N GLU A 144 -18.54 0.88 14.80
CA GLU A 144 -18.15 1.34 16.14
C GLU A 144 -16.88 2.20 16.10
N LEU A 145 -15.98 1.95 15.14
CA LEU A 145 -14.83 2.78 14.80
C LEU A 145 -14.97 3.33 13.39
N ALA A 146 -14.63 4.60 13.17
CA ALA A 146 -14.76 5.21 11.84
C ALA A 146 -13.69 4.77 10.84
N ALA A 147 -12.57 4.21 11.32
CA ALA A 147 -11.44 3.75 10.51
C ALA A 147 -10.57 2.76 11.30
N PRO A 148 -9.58 2.13 10.67
CA PRO A 148 -8.57 1.31 11.36
C PRO A 148 -7.66 2.11 12.32
N VAL A 149 -7.02 1.41 13.25
CA VAL A 149 -6.12 1.97 14.28
C VAL A 149 -4.85 1.14 14.34
N ILE A 150 -3.69 1.78 14.17
CA ILE A 150 -2.39 1.12 14.32
C ILE A 150 -2.19 0.71 15.77
N LEU A 151 -2.17 -0.59 16.02
CA LEU A 151 -1.87 -1.13 17.34
C LEU A 151 -0.38 -1.43 17.43
N ARG A 152 0.30 -0.88 18.44
CA ARG A 152 1.73 -1.15 18.65
C ARG A 152 2.02 -1.58 20.07
N PHE A 153 2.52 -2.80 20.22
CA PHE A 153 2.97 -3.31 21.50
C PHE A 153 4.45 -3.00 21.68
N SER A 154 4.84 -2.51 22.85
CA SER A 154 6.23 -2.13 23.11
C SER A 154 6.65 -2.53 24.52
N ALA A 155 7.87 -3.03 24.68
CA ALA A 155 8.38 -3.58 25.95
C ALA A 155 8.57 -2.54 27.09
N GLY A 156 8.19 -1.28 26.89
CA GLY A 156 8.01 -0.31 27.97
C GLY A 156 8.03 1.14 27.50
N PRO A 157 7.53 2.08 28.33
CA PRO A 157 7.59 3.50 28.01
C PRO A 157 9.06 3.94 27.89
N PRO A 158 9.42 4.76 26.89
CA PRO A 158 10.78 5.28 26.76
C PRO A 158 11.23 5.97 28.04
N ARG A 159 12.32 5.49 28.65
CA ARG A 159 12.90 6.09 29.85
C ARG A 159 13.28 7.56 29.54
N GLY A 160 12.62 8.51 30.20
CA GLY A 160 12.99 9.93 30.12
C GLY A 160 12.07 10.83 29.28
N LEU A 161 10.87 10.38 28.88
CA LEU A 161 9.86 11.24 28.26
C LEU A 161 9.33 12.31 29.23
N VAL A 162 9.93 13.50 29.18
CA VAL A 162 9.44 14.72 29.84
C VAL A 162 8.08 15.13 29.23
N GLU A 163 7.14 15.50 30.09
CA GLU A 163 5.74 15.79 29.78
C GLU A 163 5.55 16.77 28.59
N GLY A 164 4.66 16.42 27.65
CA GLY A 164 4.04 17.36 26.70
C GLY A 164 4.42 17.18 25.23
N THR A 165 5.64 17.54 24.82
CA THR A 165 6.01 17.65 23.40
C THR A 165 6.76 16.45 22.83
N CYS A 166 7.25 15.57 23.70
CA CYS A 166 8.09 14.44 23.28
C CYS A 166 7.26 13.20 22.90
N ARG A 167 5.98 13.12 23.35
CA ARG A 167 5.11 11.95 23.14
C ARG A 167 4.51 11.86 21.73
N SER A 168 4.10 12.98 21.12
CA SER A 168 3.57 12.97 19.74
C SER A 168 4.64 12.60 18.72
N LYS A 169 5.88 13.10 18.88
CA LYS A 169 7.03 12.70 18.06
C LYS A 169 7.33 11.21 18.16
N HIS A 170 7.19 10.65 19.36
CA HIS A 170 7.34 9.20 19.56
C HIS A 170 6.28 8.42 18.79
N LEU A 171 5.01 8.83 18.86
CA LEU A 171 3.92 8.19 18.11
C LEU A 171 4.15 8.25 16.59
N VAL A 172 4.57 9.40 16.05
CA VAL A 172 4.98 9.53 14.63
C VAL A 172 6.05 8.51 14.27
N GLN A 173 7.11 8.46 15.08
CA GLN A 173 8.21 7.53 14.87
C GLN A 173 7.74 6.07 14.94
N GLN A 174 6.75 5.74 15.77
CA GLN A 174 6.18 4.40 15.83
C GLN A 174 5.43 4.00 14.55
N VAL A 175 4.75 4.95 13.88
CA VAL A 175 4.10 4.69 12.59
C VAL A 175 5.14 4.49 11.49
N GLU A 176 6.17 5.35 11.47
CA GLU A 176 7.26 5.23 10.50
C GLU A 176 7.99 3.89 10.66
N LEU A 177 8.35 3.52 11.89
CA LEU A 177 8.94 2.22 12.20
C LEU A 177 8.03 1.06 11.79
N PHE A 178 6.72 1.15 12.02
CA PHE A 178 5.77 0.12 11.64
C PHE A 178 5.70 -0.05 10.12
N ALA A 179 5.65 1.07 9.38
CA ALA A 179 5.68 1.06 7.93
C ALA A 179 6.99 0.48 7.38
N GLU A 180 8.13 0.77 8.02
CA GLU A 180 9.44 0.21 7.67
C GLU A 180 9.53 -1.30 7.97
N GLU A 181 9.12 -1.73 9.16
CA GLU A 181 9.11 -3.13 9.62
C GLU A 181 8.31 -4.03 8.67
N HIS A 182 7.22 -3.51 8.11
CA HIS A 182 6.38 -4.23 7.15
C HIS A 182 6.69 -3.89 5.68
N GLY A 183 7.78 -3.17 5.40
CA GLY A 183 8.20 -2.83 4.03
C GLY A 183 7.18 -2.01 3.24
N LEU A 184 6.23 -1.34 3.89
CA LEU A 184 5.12 -0.66 3.25
C LEU A 184 5.55 0.52 2.37
N ARG A 185 6.80 1.00 2.54
CA ARG A 185 7.42 2.07 1.76
C ARG A 185 8.84 1.79 1.33
N CYS A 186 9.21 0.52 1.18
CA CYS A 186 10.52 0.16 0.66
C CYS A 186 10.61 0.63 -0.81
N PRO A 187 11.40 1.68 -1.14
CA PRO A 187 11.45 2.20 -2.50
C PRO A 187 12.05 1.16 -3.44
N LEU A 188 11.68 1.23 -4.72
CA LEU A 188 12.34 0.45 -5.75
C LEU A 188 13.87 0.62 -5.71
N ALA A 189 14.57 -0.50 -5.79
CA ALA A 189 16.01 -0.52 -5.65
C ALA A 189 16.70 0.23 -6.80
N ALA A 190 17.82 0.90 -6.50
CA ALA A 190 18.66 1.52 -7.52
C ALA A 190 19.71 0.55 -8.02
N TYR A 191 19.98 0.57 -9.33
CA TYR A 191 21.19 -0.04 -9.86
C TYR A 191 22.43 0.67 -9.27
N PRO A 192 23.37 -0.05 -8.64
CA PRO A 192 24.47 0.56 -7.88
C PRO A 192 25.55 1.24 -8.75
N GLY A 193 25.46 1.17 -10.08
CA GLY A 193 26.33 1.88 -11.02
C GLY A 193 25.77 3.25 -11.38
N GLY A 194 26.32 4.32 -10.79
CA GLY A 194 25.81 5.69 -10.91
C GLY A 194 25.61 6.24 -12.33
N GLU A 195 24.60 7.11 -12.44
CA GLU A 195 24.30 8.10 -13.51
C GLU A 195 24.19 7.64 -14.98
N SER A 196 24.47 6.38 -15.30
CA SER A 196 24.21 5.84 -16.64
C SER A 196 23.73 4.40 -16.54
N SER A 197 22.51 4.13 -17.01
CA SER A 197 22.09 2.77 -17.38
C SER A 197 23.22 2.13 -18.21
N PRO A 198 23.52 0.83 -18.05
CA PRO A 198 24.56 0.14 -18.80
C PRO A 198 24.46 0.31 -20.32
N ASP A 199 23.28 0.69 -20.85
CA ASP A 199 23.05 0.96 -22.27
C ASP A 199 23.16 2.44 -22.68
N GLY A 200 23.50 3.35 -21.76
CA GLY A 200 23.60 4.78 -22.06
C GLY A 200 22.27 5.38 -22.47
N PHE A 201 21.16 4.91 -21.88
CA PHE A 201 19.84 5.53 -22.06
C PHE A 201 19.94 7.01 -21.72
N SER A 202 19.90 7.87 -22.75
CA SER A 202 19.77 9.30 -22.55
C SER A 202 18.28 9.58 -22.37
N PRO A 203 17.85 10.18 -21.25
CA PRO A 203 16.47 10.59 -21.04
C PRO A 203 15.98 11.61 -22.10
N GLU A 204 16.85 12.10 -22.98
CA GLU A 204 16.50 13.02 -24.07
C GLU A 204 15.75 12.34 -25.25
N GLY A 205 15.48 11.04 -25.17
CA GLY A 205 14.64 10.33 -26.13
C GLY A 205 13.14 10.64 -25.97
N ARG A 206 12.46 10.95 -27.07
CA ARG A 206 10.98 10.96 -27.08
C ARG A 206 10.48 9.53 -27.12
N VAL A 207 9.62 9.17 -26.16
CA VAL A 207 8.87 7.92 -26.17
C VAL A 207 7.45 8.18 -26.65
N ASN A 208 6.86 7.18 -27.30
CA ASN A 208 5.44 7.24 -27.66
C ASN A 208 4.66 6.70 -26.48
N ALA A 209 3.70 7.48 -25.99
CA ALA A 209 2.78 7.03 -24.96
C ALA A 209 1.33 7.23 -25.41
N THR A 210 0.49 6.27 -25.07
CA THR A 210 -0.96 6.38 -25.22
C THR A 210 -1.59 6.28 -23.84
N VAL A 211 -2.39 7.27 -23.48
CA VAL A 211 -3.13 7.30 -22.22
C VAL A 211 -4.61 7.08 -22.52
N VAL A 212 -5.21 6.15 -21.80
CA VAL A 212 -6.64 5.86 -21.87
C VAL A 212 -7.21 5.94 -20.47
N GLU A 213 -8.32 6.66 -20.33
CA GLU A 213 -9.10 6.71 -19.10
C GLU A 213 -10.32 5.80 -19.26
N LEU A 214 -10.57 4.98 -18.25
CA LEU A 214 -11.62 3.96 -18.20
C LEU A 214 -12.35 4.04 -16.86
N ASP A 215 -13.50 3.39 -16.76
CA ASP A 215 -14.26 3.22 -15.52
C ASP A 215 -14.61 4.54 -14.83
N GLY A 216 -15.08 5.49 -15.63
CA GLY A 216 -15.45 6.81 -15.14
C GLY A 216 -16.70 6.79 -14.27
N ALA A 217 -16.59 7.22 -13.01
CA ALA A 217 -17.70 7.34 -12.09
C ALA A 217 -17.67 8.65 -11.29
N GLU A 218 -18.85 9.18 -10.96
CA GLU A 218 -18.97 10.27 -10.00
C GLU A 218 -18.86 9.71 -8.58
N VAL A 219 -17.87 10.18 -7.82
CA VAL A 219 -17.63 9.79 -6.43
C VAL A 219 -18.22 10.88 -5.52
N ASP A 220 -19.12 10.48 -4.62
CA ASP A 220 -19.94 11.35 -3.75
C ASP A 220 -19.19 12.57 -3.18
N GLY A 221 -19.30 13.71 -3.88
CA GLY A 221 -18.69 14.99 -3.48
C GLY A 221 -17.17 15.09 -3.66
N LEU A 222 -16.51 14.05 -4.19
CA LEU A 222 -15.07 14.01 -4.48
C LEU A 222 -14.75 14.29 -5.95
N GLY A 223 -15.75 14.20 -6.84
CA GLY A 223 -15.60 14.52 -8.26
C GLY A 223 -15.70 13.29 -9.16
N TRP A 224 -15.29 13.46 -10.42
CA TRP A 224 -15.24 12.37 -11.40
C TRP A 224 -13.92 11.62 -11.23
N ASP A 225 -14.02 10.32 -11.00
CA ASP A 225 -12.88 9.41 -10.85
C ASP A 225 -12.81 8.49 -12.06
N THR A 226 -11.60 8.28 -12.59
CA THR A 226 -11.34 7.39 -13.72
C THR A 226 -10.06 6.63 -13.49
N SER A 227 -10.10 5.33 -13.75
CA SER A 227 -8.90 4.51 -13.86
C SER A 227 -8.11 4.86 -15.12
N ARG A 228 -6.79 4.63 -15.11
CA ARG A 228 -5.97 4.86 -16.30
C ARG A 228 -5.17 3.65 -16.74
N VAL A 229 -4.98 3.57 -18.06
CA VAL A 229 -4.07 2.66 -18.74
C VAL A 229 -3.12 3.49 -19.60
N VAL A 230 -1.81 3.32 -19.40
CA VAL A 230 -0.76 4.02 -20.14
C VAL A 230 0.11 3.00 -20.86
N VAL A 231 0.16 3.08 -22.18
CA VAL A 231 0.99 2.22 -23.03
C VAL A 231 2.22 3.01 -23.46
N ILE A 232 3.42 2.50 -23.19
CA ILE A 232 4.69 3.16 -23.53
C ILE A 232 5.52 2.26 -24.43
N ASP A 233 5.92 2.80 -25.59
CA ASP A 233 6.79 2.13 -26.55
C ASP A 233 8.17 2.81 -26.62
N GLY A 234 9.21 1.99 -26.77
CA GLY A 234 10.58 2.44 -26.98
C GLY A 234 11.34 2.85 -25.71
N LEU A 235 10.75 2.63 -24.53
CA LEU A 235 11.39 2.91 -23.25
C LEU A 235 12.33 1.77 -22.81
N VAL A 236 11.97 0.52 -23.04
CA VAL A 236 12.81 -0.65 -22.73
C VAL A 236 13.76 -0.93 -23.90
N SER A 237 15.06 -0.92 -23.65
CA SER A 237 16.06 -1.26 -24.67
C SER A 237 15.97 -2.74 -25.06
N THR A 238 16.48 -3.09 -26.25
CA THR A 238 16.55 -4.49 -26.68
C THR A 238 17.37 -5.34 -25.70
N SER A 239 18.50 -4.82 -25.22
CA SER A 239 19.39 -5.48 -24.26
C SER A 239 18.74 -5.69 -22.90
N LEU A 240 18.06 -4.68 -22.35
CA LEU A 240 17.32 -4.82 -21.09
C LEU A 240 16.19 -5.84 -21.23
N ARG A 241 15.41 -5.78 -22.32
CA ARG A 241 14.35 -6.77 -22.61
C ARG A 241 14.91 -8.19 -22.67
N GLU A 242 16.02 -8.38 -23.38
CA GLU A 242 16.68 -9.68 -23.49
C GLU A 242 17.20 -10.17 -22.14
N ALA A 243 17.80 -9.30 -21.33
CA ALA A 243 18.27 -9.65 -20.00
C ALA A 243 17.12 -10.01 -19.04
N LEU A 244 15.98 -9.33 -19.13
CA LEU A 244 14.75 -9.68 -18.41
C LEU A 244 14.21 -11.04 -18.85
N LEU A 245 14.22 -11.32 -20.16
CA LEU A 245 13.80 -12.60 -20.72
C LEU A 245 14.74 -13.75 -20.26
N ASP A 246 16.05 -13.51 -20.23
CA ASP A 246 17.03 -14.48 -19.71
C ASP A 246 16.83 -14.74 -18.21
N THR A 247 16.43 -13.71 -17.44
CA THR A 247 16.19 -13.82 -15.99
C THR A 247 15.04 -14.78 -15.65
N ILE A 248 14.04 -14.90 -16.53
CA ILE A 248 12.87 -15.76 -16.33
C ILE A 248 13.02 -17.14 -16.98
N GLY A 249 14.24 -17.52 -17.36
CA GLY A 249 14.53 -18.83 -17.96
C GLY A 249 13.84 -19.05 -19.32
N ALA A 250 13.49 -17.97 -20.03
CA ALA A 250 12.85 -18.10 -21.33
C ALA A 250 13.87 -18.50 -22.40
N GLN A 251 13.51 -19.50 -23.22
CA GLN A 251 14.41 -20.05 -24.22
C GLN A 251 14.46 -19.17 -25.48
N ARG A 252 15.64 -18.58 -25.74
CA ARG A 252 15.88 -17.71 -26.90
C ARG A 252 16.12 -18.48 -28.21
N ASP A 253 16.74 -19.64 -28.11
CA ASP A 253 17.27 -20.38 -29.26
C ASP A 253 16.19 -21.16 -30.04
N ASP A 254 15.07 -21.49 -29.41
CA ASP A 254 13.92 -22.11 -30.06
C ASP A 254 12.61 -21.48 -29.58
N PRO A 255 12.14 -20.42 -30.25
CA PRO A 255 10.93 -19.75 -29.84
C PRO A 255 9.65 -20.51 -30.27
N PHE A 256 9.80 -21.72 -30.81
CA PHE A 256 8.71 -22.69 -31.00
C PHE A 256 8.72 -23.78 -29.92
N ARG A 257 9.47 -23.59 -28.85
CA ARG A 257 9.39 -24.45 -27.68
C ARG A 257 8.39 -23.86 -26.68
N SER A 258 7.62 -24.74 -26.05
CA SER A 258 6.79 -24.38 -24.89
C SER A 258 7.68 -23.83 -23.75
N PRO A 259 7.10 -23.11 -22.78
CA PRO A 259 7.81 -22.65 -21.59
C PRO A 259 8.61 -23.77 -20.92
N ASP A 260 9.80 -23.45 -20.42
CA ASP A 260 10.69 -24.42 -19.80
C ASP A 260 10.10 -24.89 -18.46
N PRO A 261 9.76 -26.19 -18.29
CA PRO A 261 9.15 -26.67 -17.05
C PRO A 261 10.08 -26.61 -15.83
N GLU A 262 11.37 -26.32 -15.99
CA GLU A 262 12.27 -26.02 -14.87
C GLU A 262 11.95 -24.66 -14.22
N TYR A 263 11.44 -23.71 -15.00
CA TYR A 263 11.12 -22.34 -14.54
C TYR A 263 9.62 -22.06 -14.53
N TRP A 264 8.85 -22.74 -15.37
CA TRP A 264 7.44 -22.44 -15.63
C TRP A 264 6.53 -23.59 -15.24
N VAL A 265 5.48 -23.28 -14.50
CA VAL A 265 4.49 -24.23 -14.00
C VAL A 265 3.13 -23.88 -14.56
N LYS A 266 2.46 -24.87 -15.17
CA LYS A 266 1.07 -24.74 -15.63
C LYS A 266 0.15 -24.61 -14.42
N GLY A 267 -0.70 -23.59 -14.37
CA GLY A 267 -1.46 -23.24 -13.17
C GLY A 267 -0.64 -22.59 -12.06
N GLY A 268 0.65 -22.27 -12.31
CA GLY A 268 1.52 -21.56 -11.36
C GLY A 268 1.28 -20.05 -11.31
N LEU A 269 0.38 -19.53 -12.15
CA LEU A 269 -0.01 -18.12 -12.10
C LEU A 269 -1.02 -17.93 -10.96
N SER A 270 -0.55 -17.39 -9.84
CA SER A 270 -1.37 -16.95 -8.71
C SER A 270 -1.25 -15.44 -8.58
N ASP A 271 -2.08 -14.70 -9.33
CA ASP A 271 -2.05 -13.24 -9.38
C ASP A 271 -3.26 -12.58 -8.72
N THR A 272 -4.25 -13.35 -8.24
CA THR A 272 -5.45 -12.85 -7.56
C THR A 272 -5.55 -13.34 -6.12
N PHE A 273 -6.11 -12.52 -5.24
CA PHE A 273 -6.44 -12.92 -3.87
C PHE A 273 -7.65 -13.86 -3.92
N VAL A 274 -7.47 -15.12 -3.51
CA VAL A 274 -8.57 -16.06 -3.29
C VAL A 274 -9.01 -15.90 -1.82
N ASP A 275 -10.26 -15.52 -1.60
CA ASP A 275 -10.81 -15.37 -0.25
C ASP A 275 -10.77 -16.72 0.51
N PRO A 276 -9.99 -16.85 1.60
CA PRO A 276 -9.89 -18.09 2.37
C PRO A 276 -11.22 -18.44 3.09
N ALA A 277 -12.19 -17.52 3.20
CA ALA A 277 -13.50 -17.83 3.76
C ALA A 277 -14.35 -18.77 2.88
N VAL A 278 -13.89 -19.07 1.66
CA VAL A 278 -14.51 -20.05 0.75
C VAL A 278 -13.88 -21.46 0.91
N ASP A 279 -13.37 -21.78 2.09
CA ASP A 279 -12.95 -23.12 2.52
C ASP A 279 -14.15 -24.05 2.86
N GLY A 280 -15.24 -23.94 2.10
CA GLY A 280 -16.25 -24.99 2.05
C GLY A 280 -15.74 -26.11 1.14
N GLU A 281 -15.71 -27.35 1.61
CA GLU A 281 -15.28 -28.58 0.89
C GLU A 281 -15.97 -28.83 -0.48
N ASP A 282 -16.83 -27.92 -0.94
CA ASP A 282 -17.52 -27.90 -2.24
C ASP A 282 -17.00 -26.80 -3.20
N SER A 283 -15.89 -26.10 -2.90
CA SER A 283 -15.29 -25.07 -3.75
C SER A 283 -14.53 -25.62 -4.97
N ASN A 284 -15.17 -26.50 -5.74
CA ASN A 284 -14.76 -26.79 -7.13
C ASN A 284 -15.10 -25.63 -8.10
N GLU A 285 -15.60 -24.51 -7.60
CA GLU A 285 -15.73 -23.23 -8.31
C GLU A 285 -14.78 -22.16 -7.73
N ALA A 286 -13.65 -22.55 -7.12
CA ALA A 286 -12.49 -21.66 -7.07
C ALA A 286 -12.23 -21.18 -8.50
N ALA A 287 -12.23 -19.85 -8.70
CA ALA A 287 -11.92 -19.19 -9.97
C ALA A 287 -10.87 -20.02 -10.72
N SER A 288 -11.22 -20.49 -11.92
CA SER A 288 -10.49 -21.57 -12.60
C SER A 288 -9.01 -21.35 -12.42
N VAL A 289 -8.32 -22.27 -11.73
CA VAL A 289 -6.86 -22.28 -11.64
C VAL A 289 -6.39 -22.21 -13.08
N GLY A 290 -5.98 -21.01 -13.51
CA GLY A 290 -5.92 -20.70 -14.91
C GLY A 290 -5.00 -21.70 -15.57
N GLU A 291 -5.37 -22.23 -16.72
CA GLU A 291 -4.47 -23.10 -17.48
C GLU A 291 -3.22 -22.33 -17.94
N GLY A 292 -3.02 -21.05 -17.61
CA GLY A 292 -1.83 -20.28 -17.94
C GLY A 292 -0.52 -20.82 -17.33
N TRP A 293 0.61 -20.39 -17.89
CA TRP A 293 1.93 -20.66 -17.35
C TRP A 293 2.38 -19.51 -16.46
N GLY A 294 2.70 -19.82 -15.19
CA GLY A 294 3.39 -18.92 -14.26
C GLY A 294 4.81 -19.40 -13.97
N LEU A 295 5.63 -18.56 -13.34
CA LEU A 295 6.94 -19.00 -12.85
C LEU A 295 6.80 -19.93 -11.63
N SER A 296 7.79 -20.78 -11.40
CA SER A 296 7.89 -21.56 -10.15
C SER A 296 8.11 -20.64 -8.95
N GLU A 297 7.80 -21.13 -7.75
CA GLU A 297 8.00 -20.41 -6.50
C GLU A 297 9.48 -20.01 -6.33
N GLU A 298 10.41 -20.92 -6.61
CA GLU A 298 11.85 -20.65 -6.51
C GLU A 298 12.31 -19.59 -7.51
N ALA A 299 11.76 -19.59 -8.72
CA ALA A 299 12.07 -18.59 -9.74
C ALA A 299 11.51 -17.20 -9.35
N LEU A 300 10.30 -17.16 -8.79
CA LEU A 300 9.70 -15.93 -8.27
C LEU A 300 10.45 -15.39 -7.06
N GLU A 301 10.84 -16.24 -6.11
CA GLU A 301 11.68 -15.86 -4.96
C GLU A 301 13.02 -15.26 -5.41
N ALA A 302 13.68 -15.88 -6.38
CA ALA A 302 14.92 -15.36 -6.95
C ALA A 302 14.73 -13.99 -7.62
N LEU A 303 13.63 -13.81 -8.35
CA LEU A 303 13.27 -12.55 -9.02
C LEU A 303 12.94 -11.45 -8.01
N CYS A 304 12.23 -11.79 -6.92
CA CYS A 304 11.77 -10.89 -5.87
C CYS A 304 12.81 -10.64 -4.76
N SER A 305 13.96 -11.32 -4.78
CA SER A 305 14.99 -11.20 -3.73
C SER A 305 15.36 -9.75 -3.45
N GLU A 306 15.22 -9.32 -2.20
CA GLU A 306 15.65 -7.97 -1.76
C GLU A 306 17.16 -7.88 -1.55
N THR A 307 17.80 -9.01 -1.23
CA THR A 307 19.24 -9.05 -0.91
C THR A 307 20.11 -9.21 -2.15
N SER A 308 19.60 -9.89 -3.18
CA SER A 308 20.32 -10.13 -4.44
C SER A 308 19.37 -10.15 -5.64
N PRO A 309 18.63 -9.07 -5.91
CA PRO A 309 17.76 -8.99 -7.08
C PRO A 309 18.58 -9.14 -8.38
N PRO A 310 18.03 -9.76 -9.43
CA PRO A 310 18.72 -9.86 -10.71
C PRO A 310 19.09 -8.48 -11.29
N PRO A 311 20.26 -8.32 -11.92
CA PRO A 311 20.69 -7.03 -12.48
C PRO A 311 19.68 -6.39 -13.44
N ALA A 312 19.00 -7.19 -14.27
CA ALA A 312 17.98 -6.71 -15.20
C ALA A 312 16.74 -6.15 -14.49
N VAL A 313 16.34 -6.77 -13.36
CA VAL A 313 15.24 -6.28 -12.52
C VAL A 313 15.63 -4.94 -11.90
N LEU A 314 16.84 -4.82 -11.35
CA LEU A 314 17.35 -3.57 -10.79
C LEU A 314 17.42 -2.43 -11.82
N GLU A 315 17.86 -2.74 -13.04
CA GLU A 315 17.91 -1.77 -14.13
C GLU A 315 16.50 -1.29 -14.51
N PHE A 316 15.53 -2.21 -14.63
CA PHE A 316 14.15 -1.86 -14.93
C PHE A 316 13.50 -1.04 -13.78
N GLU A 317 13.75 -1.41 -12.53
CA GLU A 317 13.25 -0.68 -11.36
C GLU A 317 13.84 0.72 -11.22
N THR A 318 15.10 0.89 -11.60
CA THR A 318 15.74 2.21 -11.71
C THR A 318 15.04 3.06 -12.77
N LEU A 319 14.71 2.48 -13.92
CA LEU A 319 13.94 3.15 -14.97
C LEU A 319 12.54 3.54 -14.48
N LEU A 320 11.84 2.67 -13.74
CA LEU A 320 10.54 3.00 -13.17
C LEU A 320 10.63 4.18 -12.19
N ARG A 321 11.61 4.16 -11.28
CA ARG A 321 11.80 5.23 -10.29
C ARG A 321 12.21 6.56 -10.92
N ASP A 322 13.27 6.54 -11.71
CA ASP A 322 13.96 7.77 -12.12
C ASP A 322 13.33 8.40 -13.38
N VAL A 323 12.67 7.59 -14.22
CA VAL A 323 12.13 8.04 -15.51
C VAL A 323 10.61 8.04 -15.53
N VAL A 324 9.98 6.96 -15.08
CA VAL A 324 8.52 6.81 -15.16
C VAL A 324 7.84 7.58 -14.04
N PHE A 325 8.30 7.44 -12.79
CA PHE A 325 7.67 8.05 -11.61
C PHE A 325 8.59 9.06 -10.87
N PRO A 326 9.12 10.10 -11.55
CA PRO A 326 10.11 10.99 -10.95
C PRO A 326 9.57 11.86 -9.80
N GLY A 327 8.24 11.99 -9.65
CA GLY A 327 7.58 12.77 -8.60
C GLY A 327 6.89 11.93 -7.53
N GLY A 328 7.18 10.62 -7.47
CA GLY A 328 6.61 9.71 -6.49
C GLY A 328 7.67 8.77 -5.92
N THR A 329 7.30 8.04 -4.87
CA THR A 329 8.13 6.93 -4.38
C THR A 329 7.46 5.62 -4.80
N PRO A 330 7.82 5.03 -5.96
CA PRO A 330 7.35 3.71 -6.31
C PRO A 330 7.99 2.68 -5.37
N CYS A 331 7.15 1.80 -4.85
CA CYS A 331 7.49 0.67 -4.00
C CYS A 331 6.94 -0.60 -4.64
N ARG A 332 7.59 -1.74 -4.41
CA ARG A 332 6.96 -3.04 -4.66
C ARG A 332 5.77 -3.21 -3.73
N LEU A 333 4.73 -3.92 -4.18
CA LEU A 333 3.62 -4.31 -3.32
C LEU A 333 4.13 -5.24 -2.21
N SER A 334 4.09 -4.78 -0.95
CA SER A 334 4.61 -5.54 0.18
C SER A 334 3.69 -6.72 0.55
N ALA A 335 4.27 -7.78 1.12
CA ALA A 335 3.52 -8.84 1.79
C ALA A 335 2.64 -8.32 2.94
N GLY A 336 2.92 -7.12 3.47
CA GLY A 336 2.03 -6.44 4.43
C GLY A 336 0.67 -6.01 3.86
N VAL A 337 0.45 -6.15 2.55
CA VAL A 337 -0.83 -5.84 1.88
C VAL A 337 -1.74 -7.06 1.75
N PHE A 338 -1.23 -8.16 1.17
CA PHE A 338 -2.02 -9.36 0.86
C PHE A 338 -1.40 -10.66 1.41
N GLY A 339 -0.39 -10.57 2.28
CA GLY A 339 0.39 -11.72 2.74
C GLY A 339 1.47 -12.14 1.75
N SER A 340 2.26 -13.14 2.14
CA SER A 340 3.40 -13.64 1.33
C SER A 340 2.97 -14.44 0.10
N ALA A 341 1.69 -14.84 0.01
CA ALA A 341 1.16 -15.59 -1.13
C ALA A 341 1.05 -14.73 -2.40
N VAL A 342 0.98 -13.40 -2.25
CA VAL A 342 0.96 -12.46 -3.39
C VAL A 342 2.35 -11.85 -3.54
N THR A 343 3.07 -12.28 -4.57
CA THR A 343 4.40 -11.76 -4.87
C THR A 343 4.34 -10.38 -5.52
N PRO A 344 5.33 -9.50 -5.29
CA PRO A 344 5.38 -8.18 -5.90
C PRO A 344 5.66 -8.21 -7.41
N LEU A 345 6.16 -9.33 -7.91
CA LEU A 345 6.32 -9.57 -9.35
C LEU A 345 5.59 -10.84 -9.74
N THR A 346 4.95 -10.81 -10.90
CA THR A 346 4.37 -12.00 -11.55
C THR A 346 4.88 -12.11 -12.98
N ALA A 347 4.80 -13.32 -13.52
CA ALA A 347 5.25 -13.62 -14.87
C ALA A 347 4.20 -14.51 -15.54
N ASN A 348 3.88 -14.19 -16.80
CA ASN A 348 2.89 -14.94 -17.56
C ASN A 348 3.47 -15.33 -18.93
N ALA A 349 3.23 -16.56 -19.35
CA ALA A 349 3.65 -17.11 -20.63
C ALA A 349 2.48 -17.82 -21.35
N PRO A 350 1.40 -17.11 -21.71
CA PRO A 350 0.25 -17.71 -22.34
C PRO A 350 0.62 -18.29 -23.71
N THR A 351 0.04 -19.44 -23.99
CA THR A 351 0.19 -20.24 -25.21
C THR A 351 -1.17 -20.46 -25.87
N ALA A 352 -1.17 -20.85 -27.14
CA ALA A 352 -2.42 -21.08 -27.86
C ALA A 352 -3.28 -22.15 -27.17
N GLY A 353 -4.53 -21.79 -26.85
CA GLY A 353 -5.50 -22.67 -26.17
C GLY A 353 -5.70 -22.35 -24.69
N ASP A 354 -4.84 -21.52 -24.08
CA ASP A 354 -5.02 -21.07 -22.70
C ASP A 354 -6.26 -20.15 -22.59
N ASP A 355 -6.87 -20.10 -21.41
CA ASP A 355 -8.02 -19.24 -21.11
C ASP A 355 -7.75 -18.40 -19.86
N PHE A 356 -8.27 -17.17 -19.86
CA PHE A 356 -8.07 -16.22 -18.77
C PHE A 356 -9.33 -15.40 -18.53
N ASP A 357 -9.79 -15.42 -17.29
CA ASP A 357 -10.95 -14.64 -16.86
C ASP A 357 -10.62 -13.16 -16.66
N TRP A 358 -11.69 -12.37 -16.57
CA TRP A 358 -11.62 -10.97 -16.15
C TRP A 358 -11.35 -10.88 -14.66
N HIS A 359 -10.39 -10.04 -14.27
CA HIS A 359 -10.06 -9.78 -12.88
C HIS A 359 -9.52 -8.36 -12.70
N ILE A 360 -9.32 -7.98 -11.44
CA ILE A 360 -8.51 -6.83 -11.02
C ILE A 360 -7.28 -7.39 -10.29
N ASP A 361 -6.17 -6.66 -10.31
CA ASP A 361 -4.96 -7.07 -9.61
C ASP A 361 -5.08 -6.84 -8.10
N ALA A 362 -5.64 -5.69 -7.71
CA ALA A 362 -5.83 -5.28 -6.34
C ALA A 362 -6.66 -3.97 -6.25
N ASP A 363 -7.41 -3.82 -5.17
CA ASP A 363 -8.07 -2.57 -4.80
C ASP A 363 -7.81 -2.32 -3.31
N PRO A 364 -7.27 -1.15 -2.90
CA PRO A 364 -7.05 -0.84 -1.49
C PRO A 364 -8.34 -0.85 -0.66
N VAL A 365 -9.53 -0.68 -1.26
CA VAL A 365 -10.83 -0.87 -0.58
C VAL A 365 -11.04 -2.33 -0.17
N LEU A 366 -10.52 -3.27 -0.96
CA LEU A 366 -10.69 -4.71 -0.78
C LEU A 366 -9.51 -5.36 -0.05
N THR A 367 -8.56 -4.57 0.45
CA THR A 367 -7.43 -5.12 1.22
C THR A 367 -7.91 -5.78 2.52
N PRO A 368 -7.42 -7.00 2.81
CA PRO A 368 -7.77 -7.68 4.06
C PRO A 368 -7.20 -6.92 5.26
N PRO A 369 -7.77 -7.14 6.47
CA PRO A 369 -7.11 -6.84 7.74
C PRO A 369 -5.60 -7.14 7.72
N GLY A 370 -4.77 -6.16 8.07
CA GLY A 370 -3.33 -6.35 8.17
C GLY A 370 -2.53 -5.04 8.25
N PRO A 371 -1.18 -5.11 8.16
CA PRO A 371 -0.32 -3.95 8.30
C PRO A 371 -0.65 -2.78 7.36
N TRP A 372 -1.10 -3.09 6.14
CA TRP A 372 -1.54 -2.07 5.20
C TRP A 372 -2.79 -1.32 5.68
N THR A 373 -3.85 -2.03 6.04
CA THR A 373 -5.11 -1.42 6.49
C THR A 373 -4.94 -0.70 7.82
N ASP A 374 -4.09 -1.21 8.70
CA ASP A 374 -3.73 -0.54 9.95
C ASP A 374 -3.10 0.83 9.66
N CYS A 375 -2.17 0.88 8.70
CA CYS A 375 -1.40 2.08 8.40
C CYS A 375 -2.19 3.12 7.59
N PHE A 376 -2.82 2.69 6.49
CA PHE A 376 -3.41 3.58 5.48
C PHE A 376 -4.95 3.52 5.42
N GLY A 377 -5.54 2.52 6.08
CA GLY A 377 -6.96 2.22 5.97
C GLY A 377 -7.33 1.55 4.65
N ARG A 378 -8.64 1.32 4.49
CA ARG A 378 -9.26 0.98 3.22
C ARG A 378 -9.72 2.27 2.53
N TYR A 379 -9.43 2.40 1.25
CA TYR A 379 -9.75 3.61 0.50
C TYR A 379 -9.77 3.36 -1.01
N PRO A 380 -10.51 4.15 -1.80
CA PRO A 380 -10.47 4.04 -3.25
C PRO A 380 -9.06 4.30 -3.76
N ASN A 381 -8.55 3.48 -4.68
CA ASN A 381 -7.16 3.50 -5.15
C ASN A 381 -6.62 4.91 -5.52
N ARG A 382 -7.50 5.76 -6.06
CA ARG A 382 -7.20 7.12 -6.53
C ARG A 382 -7.51 8.22 -5.52
N ARG A 383 -7.76 7.89 -4.25
CA ARG A 383 -8.04 8.88 -3.20
C ARG A 383 -6.87 9.88 -3.09
N PRO A 384 -7.12 11.20 -3.20
CA PRO A 384 -6.08 12.21 -3.04
C PRO A 384 -5.30 12.05 -1.73
N GLY A 385 -3.97 12.07 -1.83
CA GLY A 385 -3.05 11.92 -0.69
C GLY A 385 -2.88 10.49 -0.17
N GLY A 386 -3.61 9.50 -0.70
CA GLY A 386 -3.38 8.08 -0.44
C GLY A 386 -2.27 7.50 -1.33
N PRO A 387 -1.60 6.41 -0.90
CA PRO A 387 -0.79 5.61 -1.82
C PRO A 387 -1.64 5.05 -2.97
N ARG A 388 -1.07 4.91 -4.16
CA ARG A 388 -1.78 4.42 -5.35
C ARG A 388 -1.23 3.08 -5.82
N PHE A 389 -2.10 2.11 -6.04
CA PHE A 389 -1.77 0.77 -6.51
C PHE A 389 -1.74 0.78 -8.04
N VAL A 390 -0.59 0.44 -8.61
CA VAL A 390 -0.33 0.45 -10.05
C VAL A 390 0.35 -0.84 -10.45
N SER A 391 -0.09 -1.47 -11.53
CA SER A 391 0.62 -2.57 -12.17
C SER A 391 1.40 -2.08 -13.37
N CYS A 392 2.62 -2.57 -13.52
CA CYS A 392 3.50 -2.30 -14.65
C CYS A 392 3.84 -3.60 -15.36
N LEU A 393 3.21 -3.84 -16.51
CA LEU A 393 3.45 -5.00 -17.36
C LEU A 393 4.46 -4.64 -18.46
N VAL A 394 5.42 -5.52 -18.73
CA VAL A 394 6.34 -5.43 -19.87
C VAL A 394 6.24 -6.69 -20.73
N TYR A 395 6.04 -6.52 -22.04
CA TYR A 395 6.05 -7.62 -22.99
C TYR A 395 7.46 -7.95 -23.46
N LEU A 396 7.85 -9.23 -23.43
CA LEU A 396 9.23 -9.65 -23.64
C LEU A 396 9.47 -10.45 -24.92
N SER A 397 8.47 -11.15 -25.46
CA SER A 397 8.66 -12.02 -26.64
C SER A 397 9.03 -11.23 -27.91
N ASP A 398 10.06 -11.69 -28.62
CA ASP A 398 10.51 -11.15 -29.92
C ASP A 398 10.88 -12.30 -30.88
N PRO A 399 10.44 -12.27 -32.15
CA PRO A 399 9.40 -11.41 -32.70
C PRO A 399 8.02 -11.70 -32.10
N TRP A 400 7.11 -10.72 -32.18
CA TRP A 400 5.68 -10.92 -32.00
C TRP A 400 4.90 -10.28 -33.14
N HIS A 401 4.10 -11.07 -33.86
CA HIS A 401 3.31 -10.59 -34.99
C HIS A 401 1.88 -10.27 -34.58
N GLU A 402 1.27 -9.27 -35.20
CA GLU A 402 -0.10 -8.82 -34.89
C GLU A 402 -1.15 -9.92 -35.10
N ASP A 403 -0.98 -10.77 -36.13
CA ASP A 403 -1.90 -11.88 -36.44
C ASP A 403 -1.84 -13.03 -35.42
N TRP A 404 -0.81 -13.06 -34.57
CA TRP A 404 -0.73 -13.97 -33.43
C TRP A 404 -1.66 -13.54 -32.28
N GLY A 405 -2.09 -12.28 -32.27
CA GLY A 405 -3.02 -11.74 -31.28
C GLY A 405 -2.42 -11.68 -29.88
N ALA A 406 -3.14 -12.26 -28.92
CA ALA A 406 -2.86 -12.22 -27.48
C ALA A 406 -2.84 -10.82 -26.81
N PRO A 407 -3.80 -9.93 -27.10
CA PRO A 407 -3.87 -8.64 -26.41
C PRO A 407 -4.12 -8.81 -24.91
N THR A 408 -3.63 -7.84 -24.13
CA THR A 408 -4.26 -7.55 -22.84
C THR A 408 -5.46 -6.64 -23.10
N ARG A 409 -6.62 -7.02 -22.55
CA ARG A 409 -7.89 -6.32 -22.71
C ARG A 409 -8.24 -5.62 -21.41
N PHE A 410 -8.76 -4.42 -21.53
CA PHE A 410 -9.24 -3.59 -20.42
C PHE A 410 -10.70 -3.28 -20.66
N LEU A 411 -11.54 -3.55 -19.67
CA LEU A 411 -12.98 -3.31 -19.75
C LEU A 411 -13.28 -1.94 -19.16
N ASP A 412 -14.11 -1.16 -19.85
CA ASP A 412 -14.77 0.01 -19.29
C ASP A 412 -16.17 -0.40 -18.80
N PRO A 413 -16.39 -0.66 -17.49
CA PRO A 413 -17.63 -1.25 -17.00
C PRO A 413 -18.89 -0.44 -17.37
N PRO A 414 -18.90 0.91 -17.31
CA PRO A 414 -20.06 1.70 -17.72
C PRO A 414 -20.49 1.51 -19.17
N SER A 415 -19.54 1.40 -20.12
CA SER A 415 -19.84 1.28 -21.55
C SER A 415 -19.80 -0.15 -22.09
N LEU A 416 -19.23 -1.08 -21.31
CA LEU A 416 -18.88 -2.44 -21.70
C LEU A 416 -17.96 -2.53 -22.93
N GLN A 417 -17.24 -1.44 -23.24
CA GLN A 417 -16.26 -1.43 -24.32
C GLN A 417 -14.91 -1.97 -23.83
N GLU A 418 -14.19 -2.62 -24.75
CA GLU A 418 -12.85 -3.14 -24.48
C GLU A 418 -11.79 -2.26 -25.14
N TYR A 419 -10.82 -1.79 -24.37
CA TYR A 419 -9.56 -1.28 -24.90
C TYR A 419 -8.53 -2.43 -24.98
N LYS A 420 -7.84 -2.56 -26.11
CA LYS A 420 -6.95 -3.70 -26.38
C LYS A 420 -5.53 -3.23 -26.62
N VAL A 421 -4.59 -3.76 -25.86
CA VAL A 421 -3.16 -3.50 -26.05
C VAL A 421 -2.53 -4.76 -26.62
N LEU A 422 -2.09 -4.67 -27.86
CA LEU A 422 -1.33 -5.75 -28.49
C LEU A 422 0.08 -5.81 -27.90
N PRO A 423 0.62 -7.02 -27.65
CA PRO A 423 2.00 -7.18 -27.22
C PRO A 423 2.99 -6.76 -28.31
N LEU A 424 4.00 -5.98 -27.92
CA LEU A 424 5.17 -5.68 -28.73
C LEU A 424 6.44 -5.84 -27.87
N PRO A 425 7.58 -6.25 -28.44
CA PRO A 425 8.82 -6.39 -27.67
C PRO A 425 9.19 -5.09 -26.94
N GLY A 426 9.31 -5.14 -25.61
CA GLY A 426 9.68 -4.01 -24.76
C GLY A 426 8.57 -2.98 -24.51
N ARG A 427 7.34 -3.21 -25.00
CA ARG A 427 6.19 -2.36 -24.68
C ARG A 427 5.83 -2.50 -23.21
N ILE A 428 5.65 -1.36 -22.55
CA ILE A 428 5.18 -1.25 -21.18
C ILE A 428 3.68 -0.90 -21.19
N VAL A 429 2.94 -1.48 -20.25
CA VAL A 429 1.57 -1.10 -19.90
C VAL A 429 1.53 -0.81 -18.41
N LEU A 430 1.26 0.44 -18.06
CA LEU A 430 0.95 0.87 -16.69
C LEU A 430 -0.56 0.92 -16.54
N MET A 431 -1.10 0.39 -15.47
CA MET A 431 -2.53 0.39 -15.20
C MET A 431 -2.79 0.55 -13.70
N ASP A 432 -3.89 1.21 -13.35
CA ASP A 432 -4.40 1.08 -11.99
C ASP A 432 -4.78 -0.38 -11.70
N GLN A 433 -4.43 -0.87 -10.51
CA GLN A 433 -4.65 -2.27 -10.17
C GLN A 433 -6.13 -2.65 -10.03
N ASP A 434 -7.02 -1.68 -9.83
CA ASP A 434 -8.47 -1.85 -9.76
C ASP A 434 -9.14 -1.84 -11.14
N VAL A 435 -8.38 -1.73 -12.25
CA VAL A 435 -8.93 -1.87 -13.60
C VAL A 435 -9.26 -3.32 -13.92
N SER A 436 -10.51 -3.56 -14.32
CA SER A 436 -10.94 -4.86 -14.85
C SER A 436 -10.22 -5.18 -16.16
N HIS A 437 -9.43 -6.24 -16.16
CA HIS A 437 -8.63 -6.64 -17.31
C HIS A 437 -8.55 -8.16 -17.47
N SER A 438 -8.15 -8.60 -18.67
CA SER A 438 -7.99 -10.02 -19.02
C SER A 438 -6.96 -10.17 -20.13
N VAL A 439 -6.16 -11.24 -20.06
CA VAL A 439 -5.25 -11.64 -21.14
C VAL A 439 -6.00 -12.50 -22.15
N THR A 440 -5.76 -12.31 -23.45
CA THR A 440 -6.20 -13.28 -24.45
C THR A 440 -5.04 -14.21 -24.79
N ALA A 441 -5.30 -15.50 -24.95
CA ALA A 441 -4.28 -16.42 -25.46
C ALA A 441 -3.88 -16.09 -26.92
N PRO A 442 -2.66 -16.43 -27.32
CA PRO A 442 -2.26 -16.40 -28.73
C PRO A 442 -3.17 -17.26 -29.61
N THR A 443 -3.32 -16.87 -30.87
CA THR A 443 -3.98 -17.72 -31.86
C THR A 443 -3.10 -18.92 -32.21
N THR A 444 -3.67 -19.93 -32.87
CA THR A 444 -2.91 -21.09 -33.36
C THR A 444 -1.81 -20.71 -34.37
N LEU A 445 -1.83 -19.48 -34.92
CA LEU A 445 -0.79 -18.97 -35.82
C LEU A 445 0.55 -18.74 -35.10
N ALA A 446 0.53 -18.48 -33.79
CA ALA A 446 1.74 -18.40 -32.97
C ALA A 446 2.40 -19.78 -32.78
N GLY A 447 1.69 -20.87 -33.10
CA GLY A 447 2.10 -22.22 -32.80
C GLY A 447 2.28 -22.43 -31.29
N PRO A 448 3.33 -23.14 -30.85
CA PRO A 448 3.62 -23.38 -29.42
C PRO A 448 4.27 -22.18 -28.71
N ARG A 449 4.46 -21.05 -29.39
CA ARG A 449 5.21 -19.90 -28.86
C ARG A 449 4.49 -19.25 -27.68
N PRO A 450 5.17 -19.06 -26.54
CA PRO A 450 4.63 -18.28 -25.43
C PRO A 450 4.78 -16.76 -25.61
N ARG A 451 3.81 -16.01 -25.10
CA ARG A 451 3.86 -14.53 -25.00
C ARG A 451 4.38 -14.08 -23.63
N TYR A 452 5.69 -14.16 -23.41
CA TYR A 452 6.29 -13.77 -22.13
C TYR A 452 5.99 -12.33 -21.76
N SER A 453 5.52 -12.13 -20.54
CA SER A 453 5.39 -10.83 -19.89
C SER A 453 5.78 -10.92 -18.42
N LEU A 454 6.39 -9.85 -17.91
CA LEU A 454 6.64 -9.62 -16.49
C LEU A 454 5.73 -8.49 -16.00
N VAL A 455 5.20 -8.61 -14.79
CA VAL A 455 4.34 -7.61 -14.16
C VAL A 455 4.92 -7.24 -12.80
N TRP A 456 5.17 -5.95 -12.59
CA TRP A 456 5.45 -5.39 -11.28
C TRP A 456 4.14 -4.91 -10.67
N LYS A 457 3.82 -5.42 -9.49
CA LYS A 457 2.78 -4.87 -8.63
C LYS A 457 3.40 -3.78 -7.78
N LEU A 458 2.97 -2.54 -7.98
CA LEU A 458 3.57 -1.35 -7.39
C LEU A 458 2.58 -0.61 -6.50
N VAL A 459 3.14 0.09 -5.52
CA VAL A 459 2.46 1.12 -4.75
C VAL A 459 3.24 2.41 -4.91
N LEU A 460 2.58 3.46 -5.41
CA LEU A 460 3.13 4.78 -5.59
C LEU A 460 2.75 5.63 -4.38
N HIS A 461 3.72 5.94 -3.52
CA HIS A 461 3.49 6.86 -2.42
C HIS A 461 3.62 8.31 -2.90
N PRO A 462 2.69 9.20 -2.49
CA PRO A 462 2.83 10.63 -2.76
C PRO A 462 4.10 11.18 -2.11
N ASP A 463 4.71 12.16 -2.76
CA ASP A 463 5.86 12.88 -2.23
C ASP A 463 5.44 13.70 -1.00
N PRO A 464 6.09 13.53 0.17
CA PRO A 464 5.78 14.32 1.36
C PRO A 464 5.95 15.84 1.18
N ASP A 465 6.83 16.26 0.26
CA ASP A 465 7.13 17.68 0.00
C ASP A 465 6.38 18.24 -1.22
N GLY A 466 5.58 17.41 -1.90
CA GLY A 466 4.91 17.78 -3.15
C GLY A 466 3.83 18.85 -2.98
N GLU A 467 4.06 20.05 -3.53
CA GLU A 467 3.02 21.06 -3.82
C GLU A 467 2.07 20.65 -4.97
N GLY A 468 2.14 19.39 -5.42
CA GLY A 468 1.27 18.84 -6.46
C GLY A 468 -0.17 18.68 -5.97
N ASP A 469 -1.11 18.73 -6.89
CA ASP A 469 -2.56 18.49 -6.72
C ASP A 469 -2.93 17.06 -6.27
N GLY A 470 -1.96 16.28 -5.81
CA GLY A 470 -2.14 14.89 -5.36
C GLY A 470 -2.12 13.87 -6.50
N GLU A 471 -1.86 14.28 -7.73
CA GLU A 471 -1.87 13.39 -8.90
C GLU A 471 -0.51 12.71 -9.10
N VAL A 472 -0.33 11.55 -8.46
CA VAL A 472 0.88 10.69 -8.62
C VAL A 472 0.71 9.79 -9.85
N TRP A 473 0.69 10.37 -11.05
CA TRP A 473 0.85 9.62 -12.31
C TRP A 473 2.23 9.86 -12.93
N PRO A 474 2.75 8.89 -13.68
CA PRO A 474 3.95 9.06 -14.48
C PRO A 474 3.74 10.16 -15.50
N LEU A 475 4.66 11.12 -15.47
CA LEU A 475 4.75 12.27 -16.37
C LEU A 475 3.59 13.26 -16.11
N SER A 476 3.92 14.50 -15.76
CA SER A 476 2.97 15.62 -15.77
C SER A 476 2.54 15.85 -17.21
N ILE A 477 1.55 15.12 -17.69
CA ILE A 477 1.00 15.25 -19.04
C ILE A 477 -0.09 16.34 -18.94
N PRO A 478 0.18 17.59 -19.40
CA PRO A 478 -0.89 18.58 -19.45
C PRO A 478 -1.95 18.12 -20.45
N PHE A 479 -3.12 17.72 -19.96
CA PHE A 479 -4.27 17.39 -20.79
C PHE A 479 -4.79 18.65 -21.48
N ALA A 480 -4.61 18.73 -22.80
CA ALA A 480 -5.55 19.45 -23.64
C ALA A 480 -6.66 18.45 -24.00
N ALA A 481 -7.91 18.73 -23.60
CA ALA A 481 -9.06 17.92 -23.93
C ALA A 481 -9.10 17.67 -25.45
N ALA A 482 -8.86 16.42 -25.87
CA ALA A 482 -9.09 16.00 -27.24
C ALA A 482 -10.56 15.60 -27.35
N GLU A 483 -11.30 16.24 -28.27
CA GLU A 483 -12.73 15.99 -28.47
C GLU A 483 -13.05 14.60 -29.05
N ASP A 484 -12.03 13.76 -29.34
CA ASP A 484 -12.20 12.43 -29.94
C ASP A 484 -11.30 11.36 -29.28
N GLY A 485 -11.79 10.76 -28.19
CA GLY A 485 -11.68 9.33 -27.81
C GLY A 485 -10.32 8.60 -27.63
N ALA A 486 -9.18 9.11 -28.11
CA ALA A 486 -7.85 8.55 -27.84
C ALA A 486 -6.78 9.62 -28.15
N ALA A 487 -6.17 10.19 -27.11
CA ALA A 487 -5.08 11.15 -27.30
C ALA A 487 -3.75 10.38 -27.41
N VAL A 488 -3.24 10.22 -28.63
CA VAL A 488 -1.82 9.84 -28.83
C VAL A 488 -0.99 11.08 -28.57
N GLN A 489 -0.16 11.06 -27.52
CA GLN A 489 0.73 12.16 -27.18
C GLN A 489 2.19 11.71 -27.21
N SER A 490 3.05 12.46 -27.89
CA SER A 490 4.50 12.27 -27.78
C SER A 490 4.96 12.88 -26.46
N ILE A 491 5.44 12.06 -25.52
CA ILE A 491 5.94 12.57 -24.24
C ILE A 491 7.44 12.83 -24.36
N GLN A 492 7.84 14.04 -23.98
CA GLN A 492 9.24 14.39 -23.81
C GLN A 492 9.62 14.10 -22.36
N ILE A 493 10.46 13.10 -22.14
CA ILE A 493 11.02 12.79 -20.83
C ILE A 493 11.98 13.94 -20.50
N GLY A 494 11.67 14.71 -19.44
CA GLY A 494 12.51 15.81 -18.98
C GLY A 494 13.61 15.31 -18.05
N SER A 495 14.81 15.86 -18.15
CA SER A 495 15.86 15.63 -17.14
C SER A 495 15.48 16.34 -15.84
N ALA A 496 15.53 15.61 -14.73
CA ALA A 496 15.55 16.23 -13.40
C ALA A 496 16.77 17.15 -13.33
N GLN A 497 16.55 18.46 -13.18
CA GLN A 497 17.65 19.38 -12.90
C GLN A 497 18.18 19.07 -11.51
N ALA A 498 19.37 18.47 -11.43
CA ALA A 498 20.14 18.40 -10.20
C ALA A 498 20.40 19.84 -9.71
N GLY A 499 19.71 20.23 -8.64
CA GLY A 499 19.81 21.51 -7.95
C GLY A 499 20.67 21.41 -6.69
#